data_AF-A0A8T3U3M3-F1
#
_entry.id   AF-A0A8T3U3M3-F1
#
_cell.length_a   1.000
_cell.length_b   1.000
_cell.length_c   1.000
_cell.angle_alpha   90.00
_cell.angle_beta   90.00
_cell.angle_gamma   90.00
#
_symmetry.space_group_name_H-M   'P 1'
#
loop_
_entity.id
_entity.type
_entity.pdbx_description
1 polymer ?
#
loop_
_entity_poly.entity_id
_entity_poly.type
_entity_poly.pdbx_seq_one_letter_code
_entity_poly.pdbx_strand_id
1 'polypeptide(L)'
;LGTGLGMLIVGLALLAAATGFCAGCEMYRIGARLRGIRHRVIDRVELAELGEPQGSGVGGDVVVAFSHPLCTDCRTALDDLAAGSDRWVSVDVRSRPDLARKYGVALVPTLIRVSADGGVLQQAP
;
A
#
# COMPACT_ATOMS: atom_id res chain seq x y z
N LEU A 1 -32.93 -10.45 26.20
CA LEU A 1 -32.44 -9.35 25.33
C LEU A 1 -30.92 -9.39 25.13
N GLY A 2 -30.11 -9.65 26.18
CA GLY A 2 -28.65 -9.68 26.07
C GLY A 2 -28.08 -10.74 25.11
N THR A 3 -28.72 -11.91 25.00
CA THR A 3 -28.30 -12.98 24.07
C THR A 3 -28.50 -12.62 22.60
N GLY A 4 -29.61 -11.96 22.27
CA GLY A 4 -29.87 -11.48 20.90
C GLY A 4 -28.87 -10.40 20.49
N LEU A 5 -28.56 -9.47 21.39
CA LEU A 5 -27.54 -8.45 21.15
C LEU A 5 -26.13 -9.06 21.01
N GLY A 6 -25.84 -10.08 21.83
CA GLY A 6 -24.55 -10.78 21.81
C GLY A 6 -24.29 -11.50 20.49
N MET A 7 -25.25 -12.25 19.96
CA MET A 7 -25.11 -12.91 18.65
C MET A 7 -24.93 -11.90 17.51
N LEU A 8 -25.61 -10.75 17.59
CA LEU A 8 -25.49 -9.69 16.60
C LEU A 8 -24.09 -9.06 16.60
N ILE A 9 -23.53 -8.77 17.78
CA ILE A 9 -22.17 -8.23 17.91
C ILE A 9 -21.13 -9.26 17.42
N VAL A 10 -21.25 -10.52 17.81
CA VAL A 10 -20.35 -11.60 17.40
C VAL A 10 -20.39 -11.79 15.89
N GLY A 11 -21.58 -11.78 15.29
CA GLY A 11 -21.75 -11.86 13.84
C GLY A 11 -21.07 -10.71 13.10
N LEU A 12 -21.29 -9.46 13.55
CA LEU A 12 -20.66 -8.28 12.95
C LEU A 12 -19.13 -8.30 13.09
N ALA A 13 -18.60 -8.75 14.24
CA ALA A 13 -17.16 -8.86 14.46
C ALA A 13 -16.50 -9.90 13.56
N LEU A 14 -17.14 -11.07 13.37
CA LEU A 14 -16.69 -12.11 12.43
C LEU A 14 -16.72 -11.62 10.99
N LEU A 15 -17.76 -10.90 10.58
CA LEU A 15 -17.82 -10.31 9.23
C LEU A 15 -16.72 -9.26 9.01
N ALA A 16 -16.47 -8.39 9.99
CA ALA A 16 -15.41 -7.39 9.89
C ALA A 16 -14.03 -8.04 9.79
N ALA A 17 -13.77 -9.08 10.58
CA ALA A 17 -12.54 -9.86 10.51
C ALA A 17 -12.39 -10.60 9.17
N ALA A 18 -13.48 -11.14 8.61
CA ALA A 18 -13.45 -11.89 7.36
C ALA A 18 -13.34 -11.00 6.11
N THR A 19 -13.84 -9.76 6.17
CA THR A 19 -13.89 -8.83 5.02
C THR A 19 -12.80 -7.76 5.06
N GLY A 20 -12.07 -7.63 6.16
CA GLY A 20 -11.06 -6.57 6.35
C GLY A 20 -11.64 -5.15 6.41
N PHE A 21 -12.97 -5.01 6.43
CA PHE A 21 -13.69 -3.74 6.32
C PHE A 21 -13.84 -3.08 7.69
N CYS A 22 -12.75 -2.51 8.22
CA CYS A 22 -12.82 -1.65 9.38
C CYS A 22 -13.33 -0.26 8.95
N ALA A 23 -14.61 0.04 9.21
CA ALA A 23 -15.21 1.35 8.95
C ALA A 23 -14.39 2.53 9.52
N GLY A 24 -13.56 2.29 10.54
CA GLY A 24 -12.59 3.25 11.07
C GLY A 24 -11.43 3.60 10.14
N CYS A 25 -10.88 2.64 9.37
CA CYS A 25 -9.81 2.91 8.39
C CYS A 25 -10.34 3.79 7.26
N GLU A 26 -11.53 3.49 6.75
CA GLU A 26 -12.08 4.22 5.60
C GLU A 26 -12.52 5.65 5.98
N MET A 27 -13.05 5.84 7.19
CA MET A 27 -13.39 7.17 7.68
C MET A 27 -12.16 8.06 7.87
N TYR A 28 -11.01 7.46 8.23
CA TYR A 28 -9.74 8.16 8.33
C TYR A 28 -9.16 8.52 6.95
N ARG A 29 -9.25 7.60 5.96
CA ARG A 29 -8.86 7.84 4.57
C ARG A 29 -9.67 8.96 3.91
N ILE A 30 -10.98 8.94 4.10
CA ILE A 30 -11.89 9.99 3.61
C ILE A 30 -11.55 11.34 4.26
N GLY A 31 -11.25 11.34 5.57
CA GLY A 31 -10.81 12.54 6.29
C GLY A 31 -9.44 13.09 5.83
N ALA A 32 -8.51 12.21 5.45
CA ALA A 32 -7.21 12.60 4.88
C ALA A 32 -7.35 13.17 3.46
N ARG A 33 -8.26 12.61 2.65
CA ARG A 33 -8.59 13.10 1.30
C ARG A 33 -9.23 14.48 1.33
N LEU A 34 -10.09 14.74 2.31
CA LEU A 34 -10.68 16.07 2.58
C LEU A 34 -9.66 17.12 3.04
N ARG A 35 -8.51 16.71 3.63
CA ARG A 35 -7.43 17.61 4.05
C ARG A 35 -6.48 18.05 2.93
N GLY A 36 -6.70 17.65 1.68
CA GLY A 36 -6.06 18.27 0.52
C GLY A 36 -4.61 17.86 0.25
N ILE A 37 -4.21 16.64 0.63
CA ILE A 37 -2.88 16.10 0.30
C ILE A 37 -2.84 15.82 -1.20
N ARG A 38 -2.25 16.73 -1.97
CA ARG A 38 -2.14 16.63 -3.43
C ARG A 38 -0.87 15.84 -3.81
N HIS A 39 -1.06 14.74 -4.53
CA HIS A 39 0.01 13.92 -5.11
C HIS A 39 0.87 14.73 -6.07
N ARG A 40 2.20 14.72 -5.86
CA ARG A 40 3.18 15.16 -6.84
C ARG A 40 3.53 13.95 -7.71
N VAL A 41 3.36 14.08 -9.02
CA VAL A 41 3.58 13.01 -10.01
C VAL A 41 5.10 12.82 -10.20
N ILE A 42 5.56 11.57 -10.12
CA ILE A 42 6.98 11.19 -10.26
C ILE A 42 7.23 10.59 -11.64
N ASP A 43 8.27 11.05 -12.32
CA ASP A 43 8.56 10.71 -13.72
C ASP A 43 9.66 9.63 -13.88
N ARG A 44 10.48 9.36 -12.85
CA ARG A 44 11.54 8.32 -12.87
C ARG A 44 11.80 7.68 -11.51
N VAL A 45 12.05 6.37 -11.52
CA VAL A 45 12.43 5.58 -10.34
C VAL A 45 13.60 4.64 -10.67
N GLU A 46 14.72 4.76 -9.94
CA GLU A 46 15.93 3.94 -10.14
C GLU A 46 15.86 2.66 -9.30
N LEU A 47 15.56 1.52 -9.95
CA LEU A 47 15.38 0.21 -9.28
C LEU A 47 16.62 -0.25 -8.48
N ALA A 48 17.83 0.13 -8.91
CA ALA A 48 19.08 -0.26 -8.26
C ALA A 48 19.20 0.27 -6.82
N GLU A 49 18.51 1.36 -6.50
CA GLU A 49 18.53 1.93 -5.16
C GLU A 49 17.53 1.27 -4.22
N LEU A 50 16.51 0.55 -4.70
CA LEU A 50 15.31 0.21 -3.94
C LEU A 50 15.40 -1.12 -3.18
N GLY A 51 16.29 -2.03 -3.61
CA GLY A 51 16.46 -3.37 -3.04
C GLY A 51 16.14 -4.47 -4.05
N GLU A 52 16.35 -5.73 -3.67
CA GLU A 52 16.09 -6.86 -4.57
C GLU A 52 14.57 -7.07 -4.76
N PRO A 53 14.08 -7.19 -6.01
CA PRO A 53 12.68 -7.48 -6.28
C PRO A 53 12.30 -8.87 -5.77
N GLN A 54 11.21 -8.90 -5.01
CA GLN A 54 10.52 -10.07 -4.50
C GLN A 54 9.45 -10.52 -5.51
N GLY A 55 9.11 -11.81 -5.49
CA GLY A 55 8.11 -12.39 -6.40
C GLY A 55 8.71 -13.04 -7.65
N SER A 56 7.91 -13.90 -8.30
CA SER A 56 8.34 -14.78 -9.40
C SER A 56 7.85 -14.32 -10.78
N GLY A 57 7.51 -13.04 -10.92
CA GLY A 57 6.90 -12.50 -12.14
C GLY A 57 7.78 -12.61 -13.39
N VAL A 58 7.17 -13.08 -14.48
CA VAL A 58 7.80 -13.18 -15.79
C VAL A 58 7.56 -11.87 -16.55
N GLY A 59 8.33 -10.84 -16.20
CA GLY A 59 8.19 -9.50 -16.80
C GLY A 59 9.26 -8.52 -16.34
N GLY A 60 9.67 -7.61 -17.22
CA GLY A 60 10.69 -6.59 -16.94
C GLY A 60 10.24 -5.51 -15.96
N ASP A 61 8.94 -5.33 -15.80
CA ASP A 61 8.35 -4.31 -14.92
C ASP A 61 8.40 -4.76 -13.44
N VAL A 62 8.61 -3.79 -12.53
CA VAL A 62 8.68 -3.99 -11.08
C VAL A 62 7.76 -3.01 -10.38
N VAL A 63 6.97 -3.49 -9.44
CA VAL A 63 6.12 -2.66 -8.58
C VAL A 63 6.90 -2.23 -7.34
N VAL A 64 7.12 -0.95 -7.17
CA VAL A 64 7.75 -0.38 -5.97
C VAL A 64 6.65 0.07 -5.01
N ALA A 65 6.59 -0.56 -3.85
CA ALA A 65 5.61 -0.28 -2.81
C ALA A 65 6.27 0.52 -1.68
N PHE A 66 5.98 1.81 -1.60
CA PHE A 66 6.35 2.61 -0.44
C PHE A 66 5.36 2.32 0.69
N SER A 67 5.88 1.76 1.79
CA SER A 67 5.08 1.22 2.88
C SER A 67 5.55 1.77 4.24
N HIS A 68 4.75 1.53 5.28
CA HIS A 68 5.11 1.85 6.66
C HIS A 68 4.61 0.74 7.62
N PRO A 69 5.39 0.31 8.62
CA PRO A 69 5.05 -0.87 9.44
C PRO A 69 3.79 -0.72 10.29
N LEU A 70 3.41 0.52 10.62
CA LEU A 70 2.20 0.81 11.41
C LEU A 70 0.93 1.00 10.56
N CYS A 71 1.04 0.95 9.23
CA CYS A 71 -0.05 1.21 8.31
C CYS A 71 -0.75 -0.12 7.95
N THR A 72 -2.00 -0.27 8.35
CA THR A 72 -2.80 -1.49 8.06
C THR A 72 -3.01 -1.68 6.56
N ASP A 73 -3.38 -0.61 5.84
CA ASP A 73 -3.59 -0.64 4.38
C ASP A 73 -2.32 -1.06 3.63
N CYS A 74 -1.15 -0.70 4.17
CA CYS A 74 0.14 -1.09 3.61
C CYS A 74 0.39 -2.59 3.78
N ARG A 75 -0.07 -3.21 4.87
CA ARG A 75 0.00 -4.67 5.02
C ARG A 75 -0.89 -5.36 4.00
N THR A 76 -2.14 -4.93 3.86
CA THR A 76 -3.06 -5.47 2.86
C THR A 76 -2.49 -5.36 1.45
N ALA A 77 -1.97 -4.20 1.06
CA ALA A 77 -1.36 -4.02 -0.25
C ALA A 77 -0.13 -4.91 -0.49
N LEU A 78 0.68 -5.16 0.55
CA LEU A 78 1.83 -6.08 0.46
C LEU A 78 1.39 -7.55 0.40
N ASP A 79 0.35 -7.92 1.13
CA ASP A 79 -0.23 -9.27 1.08
C ASP A 79 -0.84 -9.55 -0.32
N ASP A 80 -1.53 -8.57 -0.90
CA ASP A 80 -2.07 -8.64 -2.27
C ASP A 80 -0.94 -8.79 -3.31
N LEU A 81 0.16 -8.04 -3.15
CA LEU A 81 1.35 -8.18 -4.00
C LEU A 81 2.05 -9.53 -3.84
N ALA A 82 2.09 -10.07 -2.62
CA ALA A 82 2.66 -11.38 -2.33
C ALA A 82 1.79 -12.53 -2.88
N ALA A 83 0.47 -12.36 -2.92
CA ALA A 83 -0.46 -13.29 -3.54
C ALA A 83 -0.48 -13.18 -5.08
N GLY A 84 -0.10 -12.03 -5.61
CA GLY A 84 0.03 -11.76 -7.04
C GLY A 84 1.24 -12.42 -7.68
N SER A 85 1.30 -12.35 -9.01
CA SER A 85 2.43 -12.82 -9.80
C SER A 85 3.39 -11.70 -10.23
N ASP A 86 3.14 -10.46 -9.80
CA ASP A 86 4.01 -9.32 -10.13
C ASP A 86 5.34 -9.37 -9.36
N ARG A 87 6.42 -8.86 -9.96
CA ARG A 87 7.66 -8.59 -9.23
C ARG A 87 7.50 -7.29 -8.46
N TRP A 88 7.88 -7.24 -7.18
CA TRP A 88 7.71 -6.06 -6.36
C TRP A 88 8.85 -5.82 -5.37
N VAL A 89 9.06 -4.57 -4.98
CA VAL A 89 10.02 -4.17 -3.94
C VAL A 89 9.28 -3.32 -2.92
N SER A 90 9.35 -3.68 -1.65
CA SER A 90 8.83 -2.82 -0.57
C SER A 90 9.93 -1.92 -0.03
N VAL A 91 9.64 -0.62 0.03
CA VAL A 91 10.48 0.39 0.67
C VAL A 91 9.77 0.87 1.92
N ASP A 92 10.30 0.52 3.08
CA ASP A 92 9.82 1.08 4.34
C ASP A 92 10.31 2.53 4.49
N VAL A 93 9.38 3.47 4.43
CA VAL A 93 9.68 4.91 4.54
C VAL A 93 10.18 5.30 5.94
N ARG A 94 9.97 4.47 6.97
CA ARG A 94 10.55 4.68 8.30
C ARG A 94 12.05 4.43 8.29
N SER A 95 12.50 3.38 7.63
CA SER A 95 13.92 3.03 7.55
C SER A 95 14.65 3.85 6.49
N ARG A 96 13.97 4.18 5.37
CA ARG A 96 14.52 4.96 4.25
C ARG A 96 13.67 6.18 3.87
N PRO A 97 13.58 7.18 4.77
CA PRO A 97 12.79 8.40 4.53
C PRO A 97 13.39 9.31 3.46
N ASP A 98 14.68 9.14 3.15
CA ASP A 98 15.40 9.80 2.07
C ASP A 98 14.82 9.44 0.70
N LEU A 99 14.51 8.16 0.47
CA LEU A 99 13.91 7.69 -0.79
C LEU A 99 12.49 8.22 -0.96
N ALA A 100 11.68 8.20 0.11
CA ALA A 100 10.33 8.77 0.06
C ALA A 100 10.36 10.26 -0.33
N ARG A 101 11.35 11.03 0.15
CA ARG A 101 11.53 12.44 -0.24
C ARG A 101 12.03 12.59 -1.67
N LYS A 102 13.06 11.82 -2.08
CA LYS A 102 13.63 11.84 -3.45
C LYS A 102 12.53 11.59 -4.48
N TYR A 103 11.67 10.61 -4.20
CA TYR A 103 10.54 10.23 -5.05
C TYR A 103 9.22 10.88 -4.62
N GLY A 104 9.22 12.01 -3.90
CA GLY A 104 8.02 12.82 -3.62
C GLY A 104 6.79 12.07 -3.06
N VAL A 105 7.00 10.95 -2.37
CA VAL A 105 5.95 10.14 -1.75
C VAL A 105 5.52 10.82 -0.45
N ALA A 106 4.31 11.39 -0.46
CA ALA A 106 3.73 12.09 0.69
C ALA A 106 2.78 11.22 1.52
N LEU A 107 2.25 10.13 0.94
CA LEU A 107 1.28 9.22 1.54
C LEU A 107 1.67 7.77 1.32
N VAL A 108 1.32 6.92 2.26
CA VAL A 108 1.48 5.45 2.16
C VAL A 108 0.13 4.76 2.37
N PRO A 109 -0.11 3.61 1.72
CA PRO A 109 0.76 2.98 0.72
C PRO A 109 0.82 3.82 -0.57
N THR A 110 1.95 3.80 -1.27
CA THR A 110 2.02 4.30 -2.66
C THR A 110 2.67 3.20 -3.49
N LEU A 111 1.96 2.74 -4.52
CA LEU A 111 2.42 1.73 -5.46
C LEU A 111 2.85 2.40 -6.75
N ILE A 112 4.09 2.19 -7.17
CA ILE A 112 4.65 2.73 -8.40
C ILE A 112 5.09 1.57 -9.28
N ARG A 113 4.43 1.37 -10.42
CA ARG A 113 4.87 0.39 -11.41
C ARG A 113 5.96 1.04 -12.26
N VAL A 114 7.14 0.44 -12.25
CA VAL A 114 8.31 0.93 -12.96
C VAL A 114 8.66 -0.06 -14.05
N SER A 115 8.90 0.44 -15.26
CA SER A 115 9.36 -0.38 -16.37
C SER A 115 10.80 -0.85 -16.17
N ALA A 116 11.23 -1.86 -16.94
CA ALA A 116 12.62 -2.31 -16.99
C ALA A 116 13.62 -1.17 -17.25
N ASP A 117 13.20 -0.13 -17.97
CA ASP A 117 14.02 1.04 -18.30
C ASP A 117 14.02 2.14 -17.21
N GLY A 118 13.36 1.92 -16.06
CA GLY A 118 13.28 2.89 -14.95
C GLY A 118 12.21 3.97 -15.10
N GLY A 119 11.40 3.90 -16.17
CA GLY A 119 10.27 4.80 -16.39
C GLY A 119 9.09 4.46 -15.47
N VAL A 120 8.47 5.48 -14.88
CA VAL A 120 7.24 5.30 -14.09
C VAL A 120 6.07 5.12 -15.05
N LEU A 121 5.49 3.92 -15.05
CA LEU A 121 4.35 3.60 -15.91
C LEU A 121 3.03 3.98 -15.26
N GLN A 122 2.94 3.86 -13.92
CA GLN A 122 1.72 4.15 -13.18
C GLN A 122 2.04 4.40 -11.70
N GLN A 123 1.37 5.39 -11.09
CA GLN A 123 1.43 5.67 -9.66
C GLN A 123 0.00 5.63 -9.08
N ALA A 124 -0.23 4.75 -8.12
CA ALA A 124 -1.51 4.60 -7.42
C ALA A 124 -1.32 4.79 -5.90
N PRO A 125 -2.12 5.65 -5.25
CA PRO A 125 -2.28 5.66 -3.79
C PRO A 125 -3.20 4.56 -3.26
#